data_AF-A0A432I492-F1
#
_entry.id   AF-A0A432I492-F1
#
_cell.length_a   1.000
_cell.length_b   1.000
_cell.length_c   1.000
_cell.angle_alpha   90.00
_cell.angle_beta   90.00
_cell.angle_gamma   90.00
#
_symmetry.space_group_name_H-M   'P 1'
#
loop_
_entity.id
_entity.type
_entity.pdbx_description
1 polymer ?
#
loop_
_entity_poly.entity_id
_entity_poly.type
_entity_poly.pdbx_seq_one_letter_code
_entity_poly.pdbx_strand_id
1 'polypeptide(L)'
;MIRRPDSLGVVGFRSRSWHETAITPRPAIKGVMVSSTFKDLEEHRAELIKALHRQKLFAIEIEDRSSKPDDDVIPSSLNMVRDASGYIGLTSHRYGQVPEDDERNPGAYSMTRLGFEEAKRLGLPTLIFVMGADHPVKAGDVEIGPEKRVNLEAFRQRAEDGRIYVVFENLEEFVRQAIHNVSNLAEFLDGQAEPVTTNVPDRSPVLATTEPEPDVIPSPPAFYAEPAYIGSHEFVGCNAQLEVLNDWAAPADAHPVLLYEAIGGAGKSMLTWEWVTKHTTDVRDDWAGRFWHSFYERAASSPTSAGTLSHT
;
A
#
# COMPACT_ATOMS: atom_id res chain seq x y z
N MET A 1 -27.03 -14.02 49.46
CA MET A 1 -25.62 -14.06 49.86
C MET A 1 -24.79 -14.04 48.58
N ILE A 2 -24.23 -12.87 48.27
CA ILE A 2 -23.51 -12.57 47.02
C ILE A 2 -22.15 -13.27 47.08
N ARG A 3 -21.82 -14.11 46.09
CA ARG A 3 -20.44 -14.57 45.85
C ARG A 3 -19.91 -13.88 44.60
N ARG A 4 -18.81 -13.15 44.78
CA ARG A 4 -18.02 -12.48 43.75
C ARG A 4 -17.33 -13.52 42.85
N PRO A 5 -17.16 -13.28 41.54
CA PRO A 5 -16.17 -13.98 40.75
C PRO A 5 -14.86 -13.17 40.78
N ASP A 6 -13.84 -13.73 41.44
CA ASP A 6 -12.48 -13.23 41.41
C ASP A 6 -11.73 -13.78 40.18
N SER A 7 -10.86 -12.94 39.64
CA SER A 7 -9.71 -13.21 38.78
C SER A 7 -9.97 -13.64 37.32
N LEU A 8 -9.91 -12.63 36.46
CA LEU A 8 -9.49 -12.71 35.05
C LEU A 8 -8.16 -13.46 34.95
N GLY A 9 -8.20 -14.68 34.42
CA GLY A 9 -7.02 -15.40 33.98
C GLY A 9 -6.48 -14.73 32.72
N VAL A 10 -5.28 -14.15 32.82
CA VAL A 10 -4.46 -13.72 31.68
C VAL A 10 -4.15 -14.96 30.85
N VAL A 11 -4.82 -15.12 29.70
CA VAL A 11 -4.49 -16.16 28.73
C VAL A 11 -3.23 -15.71 28.01
N GLY A 12 -2.10 -16.32 28.38
CA GLY A 12 -0.80 -16.08 27.79
C GLY A 12 -0.79 -16.28 26.29
N PHE A 13 -0.28 -15.27 25.60
CA PHE A 13 -0.02 -15.20 24.16
C PHE A 13 0.92 -16.35 23.75
N ARG A 14 0.38 -17.40 23.15
CA ARG A 14 1.21 -18.44 22.52
C ARG A 14 1.66 -17.92 21.16
N SER A 15 2.96 -17.66 21.00
CA SER A 15 3.54 -17.35 19.70
C SER A 15 3.25 -18.49 18.73
N ARG A 16 2.66 -18.15 17.58
CA ARG A 16 2.46 -19.08 16.48
C ARG A 16 3.21 -18.53 15.28
N SER A 17 4.25 -19.24 14.88
CA SER A 17 5.13 -18.93 13.76
C SER A 17 4.40 -19.08 12.42
N TRP A 18 4.77 -18.23 11.46
CA TRP A 18 4.40 -18.37 10.06
C TRP A 18 4.93 -19.70 9.48
N HIS A 19 4.09 -20.44 8.76
CA HIS A 19 4.51 -21.62 8.00
C HIS A 19 4.50 -21.31 6.50
N GLU A 20 5.59 -21.70 5.82
CA GLU A 20 5.86 -21.58 4.39
C GLU A 20 4.81 -22.28 3.53
N THR A 21 4.35 -21.60 2.48
CA THR A 21 3.62 -22.21 1.35
C THR A 21 4.03 -21.44 0.10
N ALA A 22 4.25 -22.15 -1.01
CA ALA A 22 4.90 -21.65 -2.23
C ALA A 22 4.33 -20.31 -2.74
N ILE A 23 5.22 -19.34 -2.98
CA ILE A 23 4.92 -17.95 -3.33
C ILE A 23 5.26 -17.70 -4.80
N THR A 24 4.32 -17.15 -5.56
CA THR A 24 4.52 -16.57 -6.90
C THR A 24 5.46 -15.36 -6.80
N PRO A 25 6.41 -15.12 -7.73
CA PRO A 25 7.33 -13.99 -7.65
C PRO A 25 6.57 -12.67 -7.48
N ARG A 26 6.78 -12.01 -6.33
CA ARG A 26 6.05 -10.81 -5.92
C ARG A 26 6.74 -9.55 -6.45
N PRO A 27 5.99 -8.48 -6.76
CA PRO A 27 6.57 -7.22 -7.21
C PRO A 27 7.55 -6.63 -6.17
N ALA A 28 8.56 -5.91 -6.63
CA ALA A 28 9.59 -5.30 -5.79
C ALA A 28 9.06 -4.24 -4.80
N ILE A 29 7.83 -3.77 -4.97
CA ILE A 29 7.16 -2.77 -4.11
C ILE A 29 6.18 -3.47 -3.17
N LYS A 30 6.33 -3.24 -1.87
CA LYS A 30 5.49 -3.84 -0.82
C LYS A 30 4.21 -3.06 -0.59
N GLY A 31 3.29 -3.16 -1.55
CA GLY A 31 1.92 -2.69 -1.38
C GLY A 31 1.14 -3.62 -0.44
N VAL A 32 0.44 -3.05 0.54
CA VAL A 32 -0.44 -3.77 1.47
C VAL A 32 -1.87 -3.31 1.26
N MET A 33 -2.75 -4.24 0.92
CA MET A 33 -4.17 -3.95 0.75
C MET A 33 -4.82 -3.60 2.09
N VAL A 34 -5.45 -2.44 2.20
CA VAL A 34 -6.21 -2.02 3.39
C VAL A 34 -7.70 -2.02 3.07
N SER A 35 -8.43 -2.96 3.65
CA SER A 35 -9.86 -3.17 3.39
C SER A 35 -10.70 -2.96 4.64
N SER A 36 -11.71 -2.10 4.56
CA SER A 36 -12.65 -1.83 5.66
C SER A 36 -13.90 -1.12 5.17
N THR A 37 -14.88 -0.93 6.05
CA THR A 37 -15.85 0.17 5.91
C THR A 37 -15.15 1.51 6.16
N PHE A 38 -15.72 2.61 5.67
CA PHE A 38 -15.05 3.92 5.70
C PHE A 38 -15.46 4.80 6.88
N LYS A 39 -16.69 5.35 6.83
CA LYS A 39 -17.15 6.42 7.74
C LYS A 39 -16.98 6.13 9.23
N ASP A 40 -17.17 4.88 9.61
CA ASP A 40 -17.11 4.38 10.98
C ASP A 40 -15.69 4.03 11.47
N LEU A 41 -14.71 4.05 10.56
CA LEU A 41 -13.32 3.67 10.81
C LEU A 41 -12.32 4.72 10.31
N GLU A 42 -12.76 5.94 10.00
CA GLU A 42 -11.91 6.99 9.40
C GLU A 42 -10.65 7.26 10.23
N GLU A 43 -10.79 7.43 11.55
CA GLU A 43 -9.68 7.65 12.47
C GLU A 43 -8.74 6.44 12.54
N HIS A 44 -9.29 5.23 12.60
CA HIS A 44 -8.51 3.98 12.64
C HIS A 44 -7.74 3.77 11.33
N ARG A 45 -8.36 4.03 10.18
CA ARG A 45 -7.70 3.97 8.88
C ARG A 45 -6.53 4.94 8.82
N ALA A 46 -6.74 6.20 9.21
CA ALA A 46 -5.69 7.22 9.20
C ALA A 46 -4.48 6.79 10.04
N GLU A 47 -4.69 6.24 11.23
CA GLU A 47 -3.59 5.76 12.08
C GLU A 47 -2.91 4.49 11.55
N LEU A 48 -3.68 3.57 10.93
CA LEU A 48 -3.11 2.38 10.29
C LEU A 48 -2.22 2.74 9.09
N ILE A 49 -2.68 3.66 8.25
CA ILE A 49 -1.93 4.14 7.08
C ILE A 49 -0.62 4.80 7.55
N LYS A 50 -0.68 5.62 8.61
CA LYS A 50 0.53 6.18 9.23
C LYS A 50 1.48 5.09 9.72
N ALA A 51 0.97 4.02 10.34
CA ALA A 51 1.78 2.89 10.80
C ALA A 51 2.45 2.13 9.64
N LEU A 52 1.72 1.89 8.55
CA LEU A 52 2.26 1.29 7.31
C LEU A 52 3.39 2.14 6.72
N HIS A 53 3.16 3.45 6.57
CA HIS A 53 4.16 4.37 6.02
C HIS A 53 5.44 4.43 6.87
N ARG A 54 5.33 4.37 8.20
CA ARG A 54 6.51 4.31 9.09
C ARG A 54 7.36 3.05 8.86
N GLN A 55 6.76 1.96 8.40
CA GLN A 55 7.43 0.72 8.03
C GLN A 55 7.78 0.63 6.54
N LYS A 56 7.70 1.74 5.80
CA LYS A 56 7.95 1.79 4.34
C LYS A 56 7.03 0.85 3.54
N LEU A 57 5.87 0.51 4.09
CA LEU A 57 4.81 -0.21 3.39
C LEU A 57 3.81 0.80 2.82
N PHE A 58 3.34 0.55 1.61
CA PHE A 58 2.38 1.43 0.95
C PHE A 58 0.97 0.87 1.11
N ALA A 59 0.02 1.68 1.57
CA ALA A 59 -1.38 1.29 1.62
C ALA A 59 -1.98 1.28 0.20
N ILE A 60 -2.61 0.18 -0.17
CA ILE A 60 -3.48 0.08 -1.36
C ILE A 60 -4.91 0.25 -0.86
N GLU A 61 -5.57 1.33 -1.25
CA GLU A 61 -6.93 1.68 -0.82
C GLU A 61 -7.88 1.74 -2.02
N ILE A 62 -9.12 1.26 -1.84
CA ILE A 62 -10.14 1.20 -2.90
C ILE A 62 -10.62 2.61 -3.30
N GLU A 63 -10.65 3.55 -2.35
CA GLU A 63 -11.22 4.89 -2.54
C GLU A 63 -10.39 5.78 -3.45
N ASP A 64 -9.08 5.55 -3.53
CA ASP A 64 -8.16 6.24 -4.46
C ASP A 64 -8.34 5.78 -5.93
N ARG A 65 -9.19 4.76 -6.19
CA ARG A 65 -9.35 4.14 -7.51
C ARG A 65 -10.79 4.09 -8.05
N SER A 66 -11.81 4.37 -7.24
CA SER A 66 -13.22 4.40 -7.66
C SER A 66 -13.59 5.68 -8.43
N SER A 67 -12.81 6.06 -9.45
CA SER A 67 -13.02 7.28 -10.27
C SER A 67 -13.49 7.02 -11.70
N LYS A 68 -13.81 5.76 -12.08
CA LYS A 68 -14.43 5.45 -13.38
C LYS A 68 -15.83 4.83 -13.17
N PRO A 69 -16.89 5.44 -13.71
CA PRO A 69 -18.27 4.95 -13.58
C PRO A 69 -18.52 3.53 -14.12
N ASP A 70 -17.69 3.07 -15.05
CA ASP A 70 -17.83 1.78 -15.75
C ASP A 70 -16.92 0.67 -15.20
N ASP A 71 -16.04 0.96 -14.24
CA ASP A 71 -15.15 -0.06 -13.68
C ASP A 71 -15.92 -0.96 -12.71
N ASP A 72 -15.98 -2.24 -13.05
CA ASP A 72 -16.62 -3.25 -12.23
C ASP A 72 -15.89 -3.40 -10.87
N VAL A 73 -16.61 -3.05 -9.81
CA VAL A 73 -16.07 -2.87 -8.46
C VAL A 73 -15.51 -4.18 -7.90
N ILE A 74 -16.12 -5.33 -8.21
CA ILE A 74 -15.67 -6.63 -7.71
C ILE A 74 -14.29 -7.00 -8.29
N PRO A 75 -14.11 -7.21 -9.61
CA PRO A 75 -12.84 -7.59 -10.18
C PRO A 75 -11.75 -6.54 -9.95
N SER A 76 -12.09 -5.24 -9.97
CA SER A 76 -11.14 -4.16 -9.66
C SER A 76 -10.56 -4.31 -8.24
N SER A 77 -11.43 -4.47 -7.24
CA SER A 77 -11.00 -4.63 -5.84
C SER A 77 -10.24 -5.94 -5.61
N LEU A 78 -10.65 -7.04 -6.26
CA LEU A 78 -9.96 -8.32 -6.14
C LEU A 78 -8.59 -8.32 -6.82
N ASN A 79 -8.43 -7.62 -7.95
CA ASN A 79 -7.12 -7.44 -8.57
C ASN A 79 -6.15 -6.69 -7.65
N MET A 80 -6.64 -5.69 -6.91
CA MET A 80 -5.82 -4.99 -5.90
C MET A 80 -5.32 -5.93 -4.79
N VAL A 81 -6.14 -6.91 -4.38
CA VAL A 81 -5.71 -7.95 -3.44
C VAL A 81 -4.65 -8.86 -4.08
N ARG A 82 -4.84 -9.25 -5.35
CA ARG A 82 -3.90 -10.11 -6.08
C ARG A 82 -2.52 -9.48 -6.26
N ASP A 83 -2.48 -8.16 -6.45
CA ASP A 83 -1.24 -7.40 -6.64
C ASP A 83 -0.54 -7.05 -5.32
N ALA A 84 -1.22 -7.25 -4.18
CA ALA A 84 -0.69 -6.88 -2.87
C ALA A 84 0.32 -7.91 -2.33
N SER A 85 1.32 -7.41 -1.60
CA SER A 85 2.27 -8.22 -0.85
C SER A 85 1.71 -8.72 0.49
N GLY A 86 0.69 -8.06 1.01
CA GLY A 86 -0.02 -8.43 2.24
C GLY A 86 -1.42 -7.81 2.28
N TYR A 87 -2.23 -8.26 3.24
CA TYR A 87 -3.61 -7.80 3.42
C TYR A 87 -3.84 -7.39 4.87
N ILE A 88 -4.49 -6.25 5.07
CA ILE A 88 -5.02 -5.81 6.36
C ILE A 88 -6.51 -5.52 6.22
N GLY A 89 -7.32 -6.24 7.01
CA GLY A 89 -8.75 -6.01 7.13
C GLY A 89 -9.09 -5.31 8.44
N LEU A 90 -9.93 -4.28 8.41
CA LEU A 90 -10.55 -3.72 9.61
C LEU A 90 -12.06 -3.99 9.56
N THR A 91 -12.57 -4.60 10.63
CA THR A 91 -13.99 -4.94 10.77
C THR A 91 -14.58 -4.21 11.96
N SER A 92 -15.53 -3.32 11.72
CA SER A 92 -16.27 -2.59 12.76
C SER A 92 -17.55 -3.33 13.17
N HIS A 93 -18.53 -2.61 13.73
CA HIS A 93 -19.91 -3.06 13.91
C HIS A 93 -20.78 -2.98 12.64
N ARG A 94 -20.18 -2.70 11.48
CA ARG A 94 -20.84 -2.67 10.17
C ARG A 94 -20.38 -3.82 9.29
N TYR A 95 -21.30 -4.40 8.52
CA TYR A 95 -20.93 -5.41 7.52
C TYR A 95 -20.34 -4.82 6.23
N GLY A 96 -20.80 -3.61 5.87
CA GLY A 96 -20.38 -2.89 4.67
C GLY A 96 -21.30 -3.06 3.47
N GLN A 97 -20.79 -2.68 2.31
CA GLN A 97 -21.48 -2.77 1.03
C GLN A 97 -21.38 -4.19 0.48
N VAL A 98 -22.54 -4.73 0.06
CA VAL A 98 -22.65 -6.00 -0.65
C VAL A 98 -22.95 -5.65 -2.10
N PRO A 99 -22.07 -6.00 -3.05
CA PRO A 99 -22.37 -5.80 -4.48
C PRO A 99 -23.45 -6.79 -4.93
N GLU A 100 -24.39 -6.30 -5.75
CA GLU A 100 -25.49 -7.10 -6.31
C GLU A 100 -24.98 -7.87 -7.53
N ASP A 101 -24.51 -9.09 -7.31
CA ASP A 101 -24.01 -9.97 -8.36
C ASP A 101 -24.07 -11.44 -7.92
N ASP A 102 -25.16 -12.14 -8.19
CA ASP A 102 -25.36 -13.50 -7.70
C ASP A 102 -24.44 -14.53 -8.38
N GLU A 103 -23.95 -14.24 -9.59
CA GLU A 103 -23.05 -15.13 -10.32
C GLU A 103 -21.64 -15.15 -9.71
N ARG A 104 -21.11 -13.97 -9.38
CA ARG A 104 -19.74 -13.80 -8.87
C ARG A 104 -19.69 -13.68 -7.35
N ASN A 105 -20.80 -13.31 -6.72
CA ASN A 105 -20.97 -13.21 -5.28
C ASN A 105 -22.21 -13.99 -4.78
N PRO A 106 -22.32 -15.31 -5.06
CA PRO A 106 -23.47 -16.13 -4.63
C PRO A 106 -23.62 -16.22 -3.10
N GLY A 107 -22.59 -15.85 -2.35
CA GLY A 107 -22.60 -15.83 -0.89
C GLY A 107 -23.08 -14.51 -0.28
N ALA A 108 -23.44 -13.50 -1.08
CA ALA A 108 -23.79 -12.15 -0.63
C ALA A 108 -22.74 -11.55 0.33
N TYR A 109 -21.46 -11.74 -0.01
CA TYR A 109 -20.34 -11.23 0.77
C TYR A 109 -20.18 -9.73 0.58
N SER A 110 -19.84 -9.02 1.66
CA SER A 110 -19.44 -7.62 1.52
C SER A 110 -18.11 -7.50 0.79
N MET A 111 -17.83 -6.32 0.24
CA MET A 111 -16.55 -6.04 -0.44
C MET A 111 -15.33 -6.40 0.44
N THR A 112 -15.39 -6.07 1.74
CA THR A 112 -14.34 -6.42 2.69
C THR A 112 -14.18 -7.93 2.84
N ARG A 113 -15.29 -8.66 2.95
CA ARG A 113 -15.26 -10.13 3.05
C ARG A 113 -14.75 -10.79 1.77
N LEU A 114 -15.15 -10.30 0.59
CA LEU A 114 -14.64 -10.78 -0.69
C LEU A 114 -13.11 -10.61 -0.78
N GLY A 115 -12.59 -9.45 -0.40
CA GLY A 115 -11.15 -9.21 -0.38
C GLY A 115 -10.41 -10.11 0.61
N PHE A 116 -11.00 -10.36 1.78
CA PHE A 116 -10.44 -11.27 2.77
C PHE A 116 -10.37 -12.72 2.28
N GLU A 117 -11.44 -13.24 1.68
CA GLU A 117 -11.45 -14.62 1.17
C GLU A 117 -10.43 -14.77 0.03
N GLU A 118 -10.27 -13.76 -0.83
CA GLU A 118 -9.24 -13.76 -1.88
C GLU A 118 -7.83 -13.74 -1.29
N ALA A 119 -7.57 -12.90 -0.28
CA ALA A 119 -6.29 -12.87 0.41
C ALA A 119 -5.95 -14.22 1.06
N LYS A 120 -6.96 -14.89 1.68
CA LYS A 120 -6.79 -16.24 2.21
C LYS A 120 -6.55 -17.28 1.12
N ARG A 121 -7.27 -17.20 -0.01
CA ARG A 121 -7.08 -18.10 -1.16
C ARG A 121 -5.68 -18.01 -1.73
N LEU A 122 -5.11 -16.80 -1.76
CA LEU A 122 -3.75 -16.51 -2.24
C LEU A 122 -2.65 -16.81 -1.20
N GLY A 123 -3.02 -17.09 0.05
CA GLY A 123 -2.05 -17.30 1.13
C GLY A 123 -1.27 -16.03 1.49
N LEU A 124 -1.88 -14.85 1.31
CA LEU A 124 -1.22 -13.58 1.66
C LEU A 124 -1.03 -13.47 3.19
N PRO A 125 0.07 -12.85 3.64
CA PRO A 125 0.21 -12.39 5.01
C PRO A 125 -0.97 -11.47 5.36
N THR A 126 -1.81 -11.92 6.29
CA THR A 126 -3.13 -11.34 6.55
C THR A 126 -3.22 -10.93 8.01
N LEU A 127 -3.45 -9.64 8.27
CA LEU A 127 -3.78 -9.10 9.60
C LEU A 127 -5.25 -8.68 9.62
N ILE A 128 -6.00 -9.08 10.64
CA ILE A 128 -7.38 -8.63 10.81
C ILE A 128 -7.53 -7.92 12.15
N PHE A 129 -7.95 -6.66 12.10
CA PHE A 129 -8.35 -5.88 13.26
C PHE A 129 -9.87 -5.90 13.38
N VAL A 130 -10.40 -6.24 14.55
CA VAL A 130 -11.83 -6.29 14.82
C VAL A 130 -12.17 -5.38 15.98
N MET A 131 -13.12 -4.47 15.74
CA MET A 131 -13.68 -3.60 16.75
C MET A 131 -14.48 -4.44 17.75
N GLY A 132 -14.01 -4.41 18.99
CA GLY A 132 -14.60 -5.11 20.13
C GLY A 132 -15.93 -4.51 20.56
N ALA A 133 -16.63 -5.22 21.44
CA ALA A 133 -18.01 -4.89 21.82
C ALA A 133 -18.10 -3.62 22.70
N ASP A 134 -17.02 -3.24 23.37
CA ASP A 134 -16.97 -2.10 24.27
C ASP A 134 -16.42 -0.84 23.57
N HIS A 135 -16.12 -0.92 22.26
CA HIS A 135 -15.67 0.23 21.49
C HIS A 135 -16.75 1.31 21.40
N PRO A 136 -16.46 2.56 21.81
CA PRO A 136 -17.42 3.64 21.70
C PRO A 136 -17.70 3.95 20.23
N VAL A 137 -18.97 3.89 19.83
CA VAL A 137 -19.44 4.20 18.47
C VAL A 137 -20.73 5.00 18.49
N LYS A 138 -21.02 5.73 17.41
CA LYS A 138 -22.32 6.39 17.25
C LYS A 138 -23.37 5.35 16.85
N ALA A 139 -24.62 5.60 17.20
CA ALA A 139 -25.73 4.70 16.84
C ALA A 139 -25.84 4.46 15.31
N GLY A 140 -25.49 5.46 14.49
CA GLY A 140 -25.48 5.36 13.02
C GLY A 140 -24.37 4.48 12.44
N ASP A 141 -23.40 4.09 13.26
CA ASP A 141 -22.24 3.28 12.88
C ASP A 141 -22.41 1.80 13.25
N VAL A 142 -23.61 1.39 13.69
CA VAL A 142 -23.94 0.01 14.03
C VAL A 142 -24.87 -0.58 12.97
N GLU A 143 -24.60 -1.81 12.54
CA GLU A 143 -25.48 -2.53 11.62
C GLU A 143 -26.84 -2.86 12.26
N ILE A 144 -27.90 -2.47 11.59
CA ILE A 144 -29.29 -2.67 12.06
C ILE A 144 -29.96 -3.78 11.26
N GLY A 145 -29.55 -4.00 10.00
CA GLY A 145 -30.16 -5.01 9.14
C GLY A 145 -29.91 -6.44 9.66
N PRO A 146 -30.96 -7.25 9.90
CA PRO A 146 -30.81 -8.56 10.52
C PRO A 146 -29.92 -9.51 9.71
N GLU A 147 -30.08 -9.54 8.39
CA GLU A 147 -29.25 -10.37 7.49
C GLU A 147 -27.78 -9.94 7.52
N LYS A 148 -27.51 -8.63 7.44
CA LYS A 148 -26.15 -8.11 7.52
C LYS A 148 -25.50 -8.36 8.87
N ARG A 149 -26.26 -8.35 9.97
CA ARG A 149 -25.73 -8.72 11.31
C ARG A 149 -25.33 -10.18 11.37
N VAL A 150 -26.15 -11.08 10.83
CA VAL A 150 -25.80 -12.51 10.73
C VAL A 150 -24.55 -12.70 9.87
N ASN A 151 -24.46 -12.02 8.74
CA ASN A 151 -23.30 -12.09 7.86
C ASN A 151 -22.02 -11.49 8.47
N LEU A 152 -22.14 -10.41 9.24
CA LEU A 152 -21.04 -9.81 9.99
C LEU A 152 -20.49 -10.77 11.04
N GLU A 153 -21.37 -11.39 11.81
CA GLU A 153 -20.98 -12.36 12.82
C GLU A 153 -20.29 -13.57 12.18
N ALA A 154 -20.86 -14.10 11.10
CA ALA A 154 -20.23 -15.17 10.32
C ALA A 154 -18.85 -14.76 9.78
N PHE A 155 -18.69 -13.50 9.34
CA PHE A 155 -17.40 -13.00 8.88
C PHE A 155 -16.38 -12.89 10.02
N ARG A 156 -16.77 -12.38 11.20
CA ARG A 156 -15.90 -12.30 12.37
C ARG A 156 -15.37 -13.68 12.79
N GLN A 157 -16.26 -14.67 12.88
CA GLN A 157 -15.89 -16.07 13.16
C GLN A 157 -14.93 -16.62 12.10
N ARG A 158 -15.25 -16.40 10.83
CA ARG A 158 -14.44 -16.84 9.70
C ARG A 158 -13.05 -16.18 9.64
N ALA A 159 -12.94 -14.95 10.12
CA ALA A 159 -11.71 -14.17 10.22
C ALA A 159 -10.84 -14.58 11.42
N GLU A 160 -11.45 -15.08 12.49
CA GLU A 160 -10.75 -15.67 13.64
C GLU A 160 -9.92 -16.90 13.23
N ASP A 161 -10.35 -17.65 12.20
CA ASP A 161 -9.57 -18.73 11.57
C ASP A 161 -8.33 -18.22 10.77
N GLY A 162 -7.98 -16.93 10.89
CA GLY A 162 -6.84 -16.27 10.26
C GLY A 162 -5.57 -16.29 11.12
N ARG A 163 -4.42 -16.01 10.51
CA ARG A 163 -3.11 -16.17 11.17
C ARG A 163 -2.78 -15.07 12.19
N ILE A 164 -3.37 -13.86 12.08
CA ILE A 164 -3.32 -12.80 13.11
C ILE A 164 -4.67 -12.08 13.17
N TYR A 165 -5.40 -12.30 14.27
CA TYR A 165 -6.70 -11.71 14.59
C TYR A 165 -6.57 -10.88 15.88
N VAL A 166 -6.93 -9.61 15.81
CA VAL A 166 -6.63 -8.63 16.86
C VAL A 166 -7.89 -7.85 17.20
N VAL A 167 -8.32 -7.93 18.45
CA VAL A 167 -9.48 -7.18 18.95
C VAL A 167 -9.01 -5.91 19.66
N PHE A 168 -9.72 -4.80 19.44
CA PHE A 168 -9.46 -3.52 20.09
C PHE A 168 -10.76 -2.91 20.62
N GLU A 169 -10.73 -2.38 21.84
CA GLU A 169 -11.91 -1.81 22.52
C GLU A 169 -11.93 -0.27 22.49
N ASN A 170 -10.91 0.37 21.91
CA ASN A 170 -10.86 1.82 21.68
C ASN A 170 -9.75 2.18 20.68
N LEU A 171 -9.72 3.46 20.27
CA LEU A 171 -8.73 3.97 19.31
C LEU A 171 -7.28 3.89 19.84
N GLU A 172 -7.03 4.21 21.11
CA GLU A 172 -5.68 4.18 21.69
C GLU A 172 -5.10 2.76 21.65
N GLU A 173 -5.91 1.78 22.05
CA GLU A 173 -5.55 0.37 21.97
C GLU A 173 -5.28 -0.04 20.52
N PHE A 174 -6.17 0.33 19.59
CA PHE A 174 -5.99 0.08 18.16
C PHE A 174 -4.65 0.63 17.67
N VAL A 175 -4.30 1.89 17.96
CA VAL A 175 -3.05 2.51 17.50
C VAL A 175 -1.83 1.73 17.98
N ARG A 176 -1.80 1.36 19.28
CA ARG A 176 -0.70 0.58 19.85
C ARG A 176 -0.57 -0.78 19.16
N GLN A 177 -1.69 -1.47 18.97
CA GLN A 177 -1.72 -2.77 18.33
C GLN A 177 -1.37 -2.69 16.83
N ALA A 178 -1.81 -1.65 16.13
CA ALA A 178 -1.49 -1.39 14.72
C ALA A 178 0.01 -1.20 14.54
N ILE A 179 0.65 -0.33 15.33
CA ILE A 179 2.11 -0.12 15.29
C ILE A 179 2.87 -1.45 15.46
N HIS A 180 2.50 -2.23 16.47
CA HIS A 180 3.17 -3.51 16.75
C HIS A 180 2.98 -4.53 15.61
N ASN A 181 1.74 -4.78 15.20
CA ASN A 181 1.45 -5.83 14.22
C ASN A 181 1.90 -5.46 12.81
N VAL A 182 1.86 -4.17 12.44
CA VAL A 182 2.40 -3.70 11.16
C VAL A 182 3.92 -3.84 11.10
N SER A 183 4.63 -3.61 12.22
CA SER A 183 6.08 -3.90 12.31
C SER A 183 6.37 -5.38 12.04
N ASN A 184 5.64 -6.29 12.70
CA ASN A 184 5.79 -7.73 12.51
C ASN A 184 5.49 -8.16 11.06
N LEU A 185 4.48 -7.54 10.43
CA LEU A 185 4.17 -7.77 9.02
C LEU A 185 5.30 -7.29 8.11
N ALA A 186 5.86 -6.10 8.35
CA ALA A 186 6.98 -5.58 7.57
C ALA A 186 8.19 -6.52 7.64
N GLU A 187 8.57 -6.94 8.85
CA GLU A 187 9.65 -7.91 9.08
C GLU A 187 9.39 -9.24 8.36
N PHE A 188 8.16 -9.74 8.40
CA PHE A 188 7.79 -10.96 7.67
C PHE A 188 7.95 -10.78 6.16
N LEU A 189 7.48 -9.65 5.61
CA LEU A 189 7.59 -9.34 4.19
C LEU A 189 9.05 -9.12 3.78
N ASP A 190 9.91 -8.58 4.65
CA ASP A 190 11.36 -8.48 4.46
C ASP A 190 12.02 -9.87 4.42
N GLY A 191 11.70 -10.75 5.36
CA GLY A 191 12.28 -12.10 5.43
C GLY A 191 11.84 -13.06 4.31
N GLN A 192 10.77 -12.73 3.58
CA GLN A 192 10.30 -13.51 2.42
C GLN A 192 10.83 -12.98 1.08
N ALA A 193 11.60 -11.90 1.08
CA ALA A 193 12.33 -11.49 -0.11
C ALA A 193 13.51 -12.46 -0.28
N GLU A 194 13.40 -13.38 -1.25
CA GLU A 194 14.53 -14.21 -1.66
C GLU A 194 15.75 -13.31 -1.94
N PRO A 195 16.96 -13.63 -1.42
CA PRO A 195 18.16 -13.03 -1.97
C PRO A 195 18.19 -13.40 -3.45
N VAL A 196 18.02 -12.43 -4.32
CA VAL A 196 18.14 -12.65 -5.76
C VAL A 196 19.58 -13.08 -6.03
N THR A 197 19.85 -14.38 -6.02
CA THR A 197 21.07 -14.94 -6.59
C THR A 197 20.90 -14.87 -8.10
N THR A 198 21.37 -13.78 -8.69
CA THR A 198 21.51 -13.64 -10.14
C THR A 198 22.61 -14.59 -10.62
N ASN A 199 22.29 -15.86 -10.83
CA ASN A 199 23.03 -16.69 -11.78
C ASN A 199 22.65 -16.24 -13.20
N VAL A 200 23.24 -15.12 -13.63
CA VAL A 200 23.31 -14.75 -15.05
C VAL A 200 24.57 -15.39 -15.61
N PRO A 201 24.50 -16.26 -16.64
CA PRO A 201 25.68 -16.74 -17.33
C PRO A 201 26.43 -15.53 -17.91
N ASP A 202 27.72 -15.46 -17.61
CA ASP A 202 28.66 -14.47 -18.10
C ASP A 202 28.49 -14.21 -19.61
N ARG A 203 27.73 -13.16 -19.91
CA ARG A 203 27.83 -12.38 -21.12
C ARG A 203 27.81 -10.93 -20.71
N SER A 204 28.96 -10.51 -20.20
CA SER A 204 29.33 -9.12 -20.06
C SER A 204 29.09 -8.36 -21.38
N PRO A 205 28.33 -7.26 -21.38
CA PRO A 205 28.81 -6.04 -21.97
C PRO A 205 29.26 -5.13 -20.84
N VAL A 206 30.49 -4.68 -20.95
CA VAL A 206 31.17 -3.76 -20.04
C VAL A 206 30.28 -2.54 -19.81
N LEU A 207 29.67 -2.43 -18.63
CA LEU A 207 29.12 -1.18 -18.12
C LEU A 207 30.01 -0.76 -16.95
N ALA A 208 30.63 0.41 -17.10
CA ALA A 208 31.60 0.96 -16.18
C ALA A 208 31.02 1.04 -14.76
N THR A 209 31.74 0.46 -13.81
CA THR A 209 31.61 0.78 -12.39
C THR A 209 32.04 2.21 -12.17
N THR A 210 31.09 3.12 -12.05
CA THR A 210 31.27 4.34 -11.24
C THR A 210 30.73 4.05 -9.85
N GLU A 211 31.60 4.17 -8.86
CA GLU A 211 31.25 4.23 -7.43
C GLU A 211 30.14 5.30 -7.21
N PRO A 212 29.29 5.18 -6.17
CA PRO A 212 28.29 6.20 -5.88
C PRO A 212 29.01 7.50 -5.48
N GLU A 213 29.08 8.44 -6.40
CA GLU A 213 29.48 9.82 -6.11
C GLU A 213 28.57 10.39 -5.01
N PRO A 214 29.10 11.25 -4.11
CA PRO A 214 28.26 11.96 -3.14
C PRO A 214 27.15 12.74 -3.86
N ASP A 215 25.96 12.83 -3.25
CA ASP A 215 24.83 13.65 -3.75
C ASP A 215 25.26 15.13 -3.87
N VAL A 216 25.84 15.52 -5.01
CA VAL A 216 26.22 16.89 -5.32
C VAL A 216 25.12 17.53 -6.16
N ILE A 217 24.46 18.55 -5.61
CA ILE A 217 23.46 19.34 -6.33
C ILE A 217 24.17 20.07 -7.49
N PRO A 218 23.78 19.84 -8.76
CA PRO A 218 24.45 20.43 -9.91
C PRO A 218 24.09 21.91 -10.06
N SER A 219 25.00 22.70 -10.65
CA SER A 219 24.74 24.12 -10.93
C SER A 219 23.73 24.27 -12.07
N PRO A 220 22.72 25.14 -11.97
CA PRO A 220 21.75 25.36 -13.05
C PRO A 220 22.45 25.84 -14.35
N PRO A 221 21.96 25.45 -15.54
CA PRO A 221 20.67 24.82 -15.85
C PRO A 221 20.69 23.28 -15.89
N ALA A 222 21.76 22.66 -15.36
CA ALA A 222 21.87 21.21 -15.34
C ALA A 222 20.66 20.56 -14.64
N PHE A 223 20.20 19.44 -15.21
CA PHE A 223 19.07 18.70 -14.67
C PHE A 223 19.45 18.05 -13.33
N TYR A 224 18.58 18.17 -12.34
CA TYR A 224 18.73 17.51 -11.05
C TYR A 224 17.53 16.59 -10.79
N ALA A 225 17.79 15.37 -10.35
CA ALA A 225 16.78 14.41 -9.95
C ALA A 225 17.07 13.92 -8.54
N GLU A 226 16.13 14.08 -7.61
CA GLU A 226 16.26 13.54 -6.26
C GLU A 226 15.05 12.70 -5.88
N PRO A 227 15.25 11.41 -5.55
CA PRO A 227 16.44 10.61 -5.85
C PRO A 227 16.51 10.25 -7.34
N ALA A 228 17.59 9.59 -7.76
CA ALA A 228 17.70 9.05 -9.11
C ALA A 228 16.51 8.14 -9.42
N TYR A 229 16.03 8.19 -10.67
CA TYR A 229 14.95 7.33 -11.12
C TYR A 229 15.46 5.91 -11.40
N ILE A 230 14.79 4.90 -10.85
CA ILE A 230 15.25 3.50 -10.83
C ILE A 230 14.39 2.62 -11.77
N GLY A 231 13.56 3.22 -12.63
CA GLY A 231 12.71 2.50 -13.58
C GLY A 231 13.50 1.56 -14.50
N SER A 232 12.98 0.34 -14.70
CA SER A 232 13.65 -0.77 -15.40
C SER A 232 12.96 -1.21 -16.70
N HIS A 233 11.94 -0.47 -17.15
CA HIS A 233 11.15 -0.79 -18.34
C HIS A 233 11.25 0.31 -19.39
N GLU A 234 11.16 -0.08 -20.67
CA GLU A 234 11.10 0.85 -21.80
C GLU A 234 9.78 1.64 -21.76
N PHE A 235 9.84 2.96 -21.93
CA PHE A 235 8.65 3.80 -22.01
C PHE A 235 7.96 3.58 -23.36
N VAL A 236 6.70 3.11 -23.33
CA VAL A 236 5.91 2.83 -24.53
C VAL A 236 4.51 3.43 -24.40
N GLY A 237 4.06 4.14 -25.44
CA GLY A 237 2.74 4.75 -25.50
C GLY A 237 2.67 6.13 -24.84
N CYS A 238 1.48 6.53 -24.37
CA CYS A 238 1.21 7.80 -23.69
C CYS A 238 1.53 9.10 -24.47
N ASN A 239 1.53 9.06 -25.81
CA ASN A 239 1.83 10.23 -26.64
C ASN A 239 0.90 11.43 -26.36
N ALA A 240 -0.40 11.19 -26.17
CA ALA A 240 -1.34 12.27 -25.86
C ALA A 240 -1.02 12.95 -24.51
N GLN A 241 -0.49 12.19 -23.55
CA GLN A 241 -0.10 12.68 -22.24
C GLN A 241 1.21 13.47 -22.29
N LEU A 242 2.15 13.07 -23.15
CA LEU A 242 3.35 13.85 -23.43
C LEU A 242 3.00 15.19 -24.10
N GLU A 243 2.03 15.21 -25.02
CA GLU A 243 1.57 16.46 -25.64
C GLU A 243 0.93 17.41 -24.62
N VAL A 244 0.17 16.91 -23.64
CA VAL A 244 -0.35 17.75 -22.55
C VAL A 244 0.78 18.40 -21.74
N LEU A 245 1.88 17.69 -21.52
CA LEU A 245 3.05 18.25 -20.83
C LEU A 245 3.80 19.26 -21.72
N ASN A 246 3.88 19.03 -23.03
CA ASN A 246 4.46 19.96 -23.99
C ASN A 246 3.67 21.27 -24.05
N ASP A 247 2.35 21.16 -24.20
CA ASP A 247 1.42 22.30 -24.27
C ASP A 247 1.51 23.14 -22.99
N TRP A 248 1.53 22.48 -21.82
CA TRP A 248 1.70 23.16 -20.54
C TRP A 248 3.03 23.92 -20.44
N ALA A 249 4.12 23.33 -20.92
CA ALA A 249 5.46 23.92 -20.83
C ALA A 249 5.73 24.98 -21.91
N ALA A 250 4.84 25.12 -22.89
CA ALA A 250 5.03 26.00 -24.04
C ALA A 250 5.25 27.46 -23.61
N PRO A 251 6.22 28.18 -24.20
CA PRO A 251 6.52 29.57 -23.83
C PRO A 251 5.35 30.55 -24.00
N ALA A 252 4.38 30.21 -24.87
CA ALA A 252 3.22 31.03 -25.19
C ALA A 252 2.08 30.92 -24.16
N ASP A 253 2.06 29.86 -23.33
CA ASP A 253 0.99 29.59 -22.36
C ASP A 253 1.58 29.20 -21.00
N ALA A 254 2.24 30.15 -20.35
CA ALA A 254 2.99 29.93 -19.13
C ALA A 254 2.07 29.72 -17.91
N HIS A 255 1.38 28.59 -17.85
CA HIS A 255 0.76 28.13 -16.61
C HIS A 255 1.86 27.75 -15.62
N PRO A 256 1.92 28.39 -14.43
CA PRO A 256 3.00 28.13 -13.49
C PRO A 256 2.94 26.72 -12.88
N VAL A 257 1.79 26.04 -12.98
CA VAL A 257 1.54 24.73 -12.38
C VAL A 257 0.61 23.93 -13.29
N LEU A 258 0.95 22.65 -13.51
CA LEU A 258 0.06 21.62 -14.03
C LEU A 258 -0.19 20.59 -12.94
N LEU A 259 -1.46 20.33 -12.63
CA LEU A 259 -1.85 19.18 -11.84
C LEU A 259 -2.21 18.04 -12.79
N TYR A 260 -1.37 17.01 -12.81
CA TYR A 260 -1.60 15.82 -13.61
C TYR A 260 -2.15 14.69 -12.74
N GLU A 261 -3.47 14.55 -12.72
CA GLU A 261 -4.14 13.52 -11.94
C GLU A 261 -4.22 12.21 -12.74
N ALA A 262 -3.62 11.15 -12.20
CA ALA A 262 -3.80 9.80 -12.73
C ALA A 262 -3.74 8.80 -11.59
N ILE A 263 -4.34 7.63 -11.80
CA ILE A 263 -4.36 6.55 -10.82
C ILE A 263 -2.93 6.09 -10.44
N GLY A 264 -2.74 5.58 -9.22
CA GLY A 264 -1.49 4.95 -8.81
C GLY A 264 -1.15 3.77 -9.73
N GLY A 265 0.10 3.69 -10.20
CA GLY A 265 0.54 2.66 -11.17
C GLY A 265 0.36 3.01 -12.65
N ALA A 266 -0.30 4.12 -13.00
CA ALA A 266 -0.43 4.60 -14.39
C ALA A 266 0.88 5.08 -15.04
N GLY A 267 2.03 4.86 -14.37
CA GLY A 267 3.32 5.29 -14.88
C GLY A 267 3.58 6.79 -14.79
N LYS A 268 2.92 7.56 -13.91
CA LYS A 268 3.15 9.02 -13.76
C LYS A 268 4.63 9.38 -13.57
N SER A 269 5.34 8.65 -12.71
CA SER A 269 6.77 8.85 -12.50
C SER A 269 7.56 8.55 -13.77
N MET A 270 7.21 7.49 -14.51
CA MET A 270 7.85 7.13 -15.78
C MET A 270 7.54 8.15 -16.89
N LEU A 271 6.31 8.64 -16.96
CA LEU A 271 5.85 9.68 -17.90
C LEU A 271 6.59 11.00 -17.66
N THR A 272 6.60 11.47 -16.41
CA THR A 272 7.30 12.71 -16.05
C THR A 272 8.82 12.57 -16.17
N TRP A 273 9.36 11.38 -15.91
CA TRP A 273 10.77 11.06 -16.13
C TRP A 273 11.16 11.06 -17.62
N GLU A 274 10.40 10.34 -18.45
CA GLU A 274 10.60 10.32 -19.90
C GLU A 274 10.53 11.75 -20.46
N TRP A 275 9.49 12.49 -20.07
CA TRP A 275 9.27 13.85 -20.52
C TRP A 275 10.42 14.79 -20.11
N VAL A 276 10.83 14.78 -18.84
CA VAL A 276 11.89 15.68 -18.34
C VAL A 276 13.27 15.35 -18.91
N THR A 277 13.53 14.08 -19.23
CA THR A 277 14.85 13.65 -19.73
C THR A 277 14.98 13.73 -21.25
N LYS A 278 13.89 13.52 -22.02
CA LYS A 278 13.95 13.42 -23.48
C LYS A 278 13.17 14.48 -24.26
N HIS A 279 12.16 15.10 -23.66
CA HIS A 279 11.24 15.99 -24.39
C HIS A 279 11.37 17.46 -24.00
N THR A 280 11.70 17.76 -22.74
CA THR A 280 11.69 19.15 -22.24
C THR A 280 12.55 20.13 -23.02
N THR A 281 13.75 19.75 -23.44
CA THR A 281 14.66 20.65 -24.18
C THR A 281 14.13 21.04 -25.54
N ASP A 282 13.28 20.21 -26.15
CA ASP A 282 12.70 20.48 -27.46
C ASP A 282 11.48 21.42 -27.36
N VAL A 283 10.88 21.52 -26.18
CA VAL A 283 9.71 22.35 -25.89
C VAL A 283 10.12 23.72 -25.34
N ARG A 284 11.11 23.74 -24.43
CA ARG A 284 11.52 24.94 -23.71
C ARG A 284 12.94 24.84 -23.15
N ASP A 285 13.79 25.81 -23.46
CA ASP A 285 15.21 25.86 -23.06
C ASP A 285 15.60 27.09 -22.22
N ASP A 286 14.68 28.06 -22.02
CA ASP A 286 14.93 29.30 -21.26
C ASP A 286 14.78 29.14 -19.74
N TRP A 287 14.47 27.95 -19.24
CA TRP A 287 14.38 27.69 -17.80
C TRP A 287 15.74 27.79 -17.11
N ALA A 288 15.76 28.45 -15.95
CA ALA A 288 16.96 28.59 -15.13
C ALA A 288 17.53 27.23 -14.69
N GLY A 289 16.68 26.21 -14.54
CA GLY A 289 17.07 24.83 -14.24
C GLY A 289 15.88 23.89 -14.29
N ARG A 290 16.15 22.58 -14.31
CA ARG A 290 15.13 21.52 -14.30
C ARG A 290 15.34 20.63 -13.09
N PHE A 291 14.27 20.37 -12.36
CA PHE A 291 14.27 19.50 -11.19
C PHE A 291 13.16 18.47 -11.30
N TRP A 292 13.49 17.22 -10.99
CA TRP A 292 12.53 16.14 -10.89
C TRP A 292 12.60 15.48 -9.52
N HIS A 293 11.44 15.27 -8.91
CA HIS A 293 11.33 14.64 -7.59
C HIS A 293 10.31 13.53 -7.63
N SER A 294 10.63 12.41 -7.00
CA SER A 294 9.68 11.34 -6.77
C SER A 294 9.80 10.81 -5.36
N PHE A 295 8.68 10.84 -4.67
CA PHE A 295 8.53 10.21 -3.35
C PHE A 295 8.67 8.69 -3.41
N TYR A 296 8.57 8.08 -4.60
CA TYR A 296 8.62 6.62 -4.79
C TYR A 296 10.05 6.08 -4.94
N GLU A 297 11.00 6.88 -5.44
CA GLU A 297 12.34 6.39 -5.80
C GLU A 297 13.28 6.31 -4.57
N ARG A 298 12.98 7.06 -3.49
CA ARG A 298 13.83 7.10 -2.27
C ARG A 298 13.75 5.81 -1.45
N ALA A 299 12.76 4.97 -1.72
CA ALA A 299 12.63 3.65 -1.11
C ALA A 299 13.60 2.62 -1.72
N ALA A 300 14.15 2.87 -2.92
CA ALA A 300 15.01 1.94 -3.65
C ALA A 300 16.51 2.29 -3.60
N SER A 301 16.89 3.50 -3.15
CA SER A 301 18.29 3.87 -2.85
C SER A 301 18.56 3.87 -1.33
N SER A 302 18.91 2.70 -0.77
CA SER A 302 19.55 2.65 0.55
C SER A 302 21.07 2.57 0.41
N PRO A 303 21.86 3.58 0.82
CA PRO A 303 23.25 3.38 1.18
C PRO A 303 23.31 2.98 2.66
N THR A 304 23.70 1.74 2.90
CA THR A 304 24.24 1.33 4.20
C THR A 304 25.62 1.94 4.34
N SER A 305 25.72 3.12 4.96
CA SER A 305 26.99 3.64 5.47
C SER A 305 26.83 4.00 6.94
N ALA A 306 26.87 2.97 7.78
CA ALA A 306 27.11 3.12 9.20
C ALA A 306 28.58 3.52 9.39
N GLY A 307 28.85 4.83 9.40
CA GLY A 307 30.13 5.37 9.85
C GLY A 307 30.26 5.14 11.35
N THR A 308 31.15 4.22 11.74
CA THR A 308 31.57 4.02 13.13
C THR A 308 32.32 5.26 13.61
N LEU A 309 31.67 6.10 14.43
CA LEU A 309 32.35 7.08 15.25
C LEU A 309 33.08 6.33 16.38
N SER A 310 34.40 6.18 16.24
CA SER A 310 35.27 5.77 17.34
C SER A 310 35.67 7.01 18.14
N HIS A 311 35.33 7.02 19.42
CA HIS A 311 35.85 7.96 20.40
C HIS A 311 37.33 7.66 20.68
N THR A 312 38.18 8.69 20.52
CA THR A 312 39.30 9.02 21.42
C THR A 312 39.47 10.52 21.42
#